data_AF-A0A0N0N0S1-F1
#
_entry.id   AF-A0A0N0N0S1-F1
#
_cell.length_a   1.000
_cell.length_b   1.000
_cell.length_c   1.000
_cell.angle_alpha   90.00
_cell.angle_beta   90.00
_cell.angle_gamma   90.00
#
_symmetry.space_group_name_H-M   'P 1'
#
loop_
_entity.id
_entity.type
_entity.pdbx_description
1 polymer ?
#
loop_
_entity_poly.entity_id
_entity_poly.type
_entity_poly.pdbx_seq_one_letter_code
_entity_poly.pdbx_strand_id
1 'polypeptide(L)'
;MHIRKDIAAAAATAALVGGALALAPAAAAAPDTIARPAGSGSTYLYTPDGKYAHVWKTWQGTGSGYYKGSWGTYKHSSGVTLYALIDNKWKKGFYGSFTHQKNVVLEVCSPKGCSGSW
;
A
#
# COMPACT_ATOMS: atom_id res chain seq x y z
N MET A 1 -37.57 6.51 -14.56
CA MET A 1 -36.57 6.09 -15.58
C MET A 1 -36.22 7.31 -16.43
N HIS A 2 -34.93 7.64 -16.51
CA HIS A 2 -34.24 8.57 -17.44
C HIS A 2 -34.10 10.10 -17.15
N ILE A 3 -32.85 10.46 -16.79
CA ILE A 3 -31.93 11.51 -17.31
C ILE A 3 -32.20 13.01 -17.06
N ARG A 4 -31.21 13.66 -16.41
CA ARG A 4 -30.66 15.02 -16.65
C ARG A 4 -29.12 14.87 -16.50
N LYS A 5 -28.18 15.08 -17.46
CA LYS A 5 -27.83 16.24 -18.32
C LYS A 5 -27.88 17.54 -17.50
N ASP A 6 -26.82 18.29 -17.20
CA ASP A 6 -25.68 18.82 -17.99
C ASP A 6 -24.55 19.20 -16.99
N ILE A 7 -23.25 18.96 -17.22
CA ILE A 7 -22.24 19.73 -17.99
C ILE A 7 -22.21 21.25 -17.71
N ALA A 8 -20.97 21.73 -17.51
CA ALA A 8 -20.44 23.10 -17.47
C ALA A 8 -20.38 23.77 -16.08
N ALA A 9 -19.23 23.85 -15.39
CA ALA A 9 -17.96 24.53 -15.71
C ALA A 9 -17.93 26.00 -15.25
N ALA A 10 -17.01 26.29 -14.31
CA ALA A 10 -16.20 27.51 -14.26
C ALA A 10 -15.10 27.25 -13.19
N ALA A 11 -13.93 26.75 -13.60
CA ALA A 11 -12.80 27.53 -14.10
C ALA A 11 -12.04 28.23 -12.98
N ALA A 12 -10.93 27.62 -12.55
CA ALA A 12 -9.79 28.34 -12.02
C ALA A 12 -8.60 27.98 -12.90
N THR A 13 -8.41 28.78 -13.95
CA THR A 13 -7.24 28.75 -14.79
C THR A 13 -6.08 29.34 -14.01
N ALA A 14 -5.06 28.54 -13.72
CA ALA A 14 -3.72 29.02 -13.47
C ALA A 14 -2.77 28.17 -14.32
N ALA A 15 -2.50 28.66 -15.52
CA ALA A 15 -1.36 28.22 -16.31
C ALA A 15 -0.10 28.83 -15.70
N LEU A 16 0.98 28.06 -15.60
CA LEU A 16 2.31 28.39 -16.15
C LEU A 16 3.35 27.37 -15.65
N VAL A 17 3.92 26.65 -16.62
CA VAL A 17 5.36 26.39 -16.79
C VAL A 17 6.08 25.56 -15.73
N GLY A 18 6.62 24.44 -16.20
CA GLY A 18 7.96 24.01 -15.79
C GLY A 18 8.01 22.72 -14.99
N GLY A 19 8.49 21.67 -15.67
CA GLY A 19 9.42 20.68 -15.14
C GLY A 19 9.27 20.26 -13.68
N ALA A 20 8.59 19.16 -13.45
CA ALA A 20 9.07 18.03 -12.66
C ALA A 20 7.93 17.02 -12.58
N LEU A 21 8.11 15.81 -13.13
CA LEU A 21 7.43 14.65 -12.57
C LEU A 21 8.01 14.43 -11.16
N ALA A 22 7.59 15.27 -10.21
CA ALA A 22 7.77 15.00 -8.81
C ALA A 22 6.89 13.78 -8.55
N LEU A 23 7.52 12.62 -8.38
CA LEU A 23 6.86 11.45 -7.82
C LEU A 23 6.21 11.90 -6.52
N ALA A 24 4.89 12.09 -6.56
CA ALA A 24 4.10 12.34 -5.38
C ALA A 24 4.44 11.22 -4.39
N PRO A 25 4.83 11.55 -3.14
CA PRO A 25 5.05 10.53 -2.14
C PRO A 25 3.75 9.72 -2.06
N ALA A 26 3.85 8.42 -2.34
CA ALA A 26 2.72 7.52 -2.25
C ALA A 26 2.20 7.63 -0.81
N ALA A 27 1.11 8.37 -0.64
CA ALA A 27 0.50 8.59 0.65
C ALA A 27 0.22 7.20 1.22
N ALA A 28 0.85 6.88 2.35
CA ALA A 28 0.49 5.70 3.11
C ALA A 28 -1.03 5.77 3.31
N ALA A 29 -1.74 4.79 2.75
CA ALA A 29 -3.19 4.79 2.78
C ALA A 29 -3.64 4.96 4.24
N ALA A 30 -4.54 5.93 4.45
CA ALA A 30 -5.09 6.20 5.77
C ALA A 30 -5.62 4.89 6.40
N PRO A 31 -5.55 4.74 7.74
CA PRO A 31 -6.12 3.59 8.43
C PRO A 31 -7.52 3.29 7.92
N ASP A 32 -7.76 2.09 7.41
CA ASP A 32 -9.08 1.70 6.97
C ASP A 32 -9.98 1.56 8.21
N THR A 33 -10.85 2.55 8.43
CA THR A 33 -11.77 2.59 9.58
C THR A 33 -13.02 1.72 9.36
N ILE A 34 -13.18 1.15 8.17
CA ILE A 34 -14.30 0.26 7.85
C ILE A 34 -13.85 -1.17 8.16
N ALA A 35 -14.67 -1.92 8.92
CA ALA A 35 -14.46 -3.34 9.13
C ALA A 35 -14.47 -4.07 7.78
N ARG A 36 -13.28 -4.31 7.22
CA ARG A 36 -13.09 -4.94 5.93
C ARG A 36 -13.48 -6.42 6.05
N PRO A 37 -14.38 -6.93 5.19
CA PRO A 37 -14.67 -8.35 5.16
C PRO A 37 -13.38 -9.13 4.93
N ALA A 38 -13.35 -10.38 5.41
CA ALA A 38 -12.18 -11.24 5.25
C ALA A 38 -11.79 -11.32 3.76
N GLY A 39 -10.51 -11.15 3.46
CA GLY A 39 -10.05 -11.05 2.09
C GLY A 39 -8.54 -11.19 1.95
N SER A 40 -8.11 -11.15 0.70
CA SER A 40 -6.71 -11.18 0.30
C SER A 40 -6.45 -10.15 -0.79
N GLY A 41 -5.26 -9.58 -0.79
CA GLY A 41 -4.81 -8.67 -1.84
C GLY A 41 -3.36 -8.98 -2.19
N SER A 42 -2.97 -8.61 -3.41
CA SER A 42 -1.57 -8.66 -3.82
C SER A 42 -1.23 -7.45 -4.68
N THR A 43 0.03 -7.04 -4.65
CA THR A 43 0.53 -5.95 -5.47
C THR A 43 2.03 -6.11 -5.72
N TYR A 44 2.55 -5.38 -6.70
CA TYR A 44 3.98 -5.26 -6.91
C TYR A 44 4.49 -4.00 -6.21
N LEU A 45 5.48 -4.17 -5.35
CA LEU A 45 6.24 -3.08 -4.77
C LEU A 45 7.58 -2.99 -5.48
N TYR A 46 7.96 -1.77 -5.86
CA TYR A 46 9.20 -1.49 -6.58
C TYR A 46 10.10 -0.60 -5.74
N THR A 47 11.35 -0.98 -5.62
CA THR A 47 12.39 -0.16 -4.99
C THR A 47 12.90 0.90 -5.98
N PRO A 48 13.59 1.95 -5.50
CA PRO A 48 14.11 3.01 -6.38
C PRO A 48 15.13 2.53 -7.42
N ASP A 49 15.81 1.41 -7.17
CA ASP A 49 16.73 0.75 -8.11
C ASP A 49 16.03 -0.19 -9.11
N GLY A 50 14.70 -0.17 -9.18
CA GLY A 50 13.92 -0.94 -10.15
C GLY A 50 13.75 -2.42 -9.80
N LYS A 51 14.21 -2.86 -8.62
CA LYS A 51 13.92 -4.21 -8.11
C LYS A 51 12.48 -4.28 -7.61
N TYR A 52 11.94 -5.49 -7.52
CA TYR A 52 10.55 -5.67 -7.15
C TYR A 52 10.33 -6.82 -6.16
N ALA A 53 9.21 -6.76 -5.46
CA ALA A 53 8.57 -7.93 -4.87
C ALA A 53 7.07 -7.93 -5.14
N HIS A 54 6.54 -9.08 -5.58
CA HIS A 54 5.10 -9.31 -5.66
C HIS A 54 4.63 -9.76 -4.28
N VAL A 55 4.09 -8.82 -3.51
CA VAL A 55 3.66 -9.02 -2.13
C VAL A 55 2.18 -9.40 -2.08
N TRP A 56 1.80 -10.15 -1.06
CA TRP A 56 0.42 -10.46 -0.74
C TRP A 56 0.16 -10.28 0.76
N LYS A 57 -1.10 -9.99 1.08
CA LYS A 57 -1.60 -9.85 2.46
C LYS A 57 -3.02 -10.39 2.52
N THR A 58 -3.31 -11.15 3.57
CA THR A 58 -4.65 -11.58 3.95
C THR A 58 -5.09 -10.83 5.20
N TRP A 59 -6.38 -10.64 5.36
CA TRP A 59 -6.97 -10.06 6.56
C TRP A 59 -8.31 -10.74 6.83
N GLN A 60 -8.60 -10.96 8.10
CA GLN A 60 -9.86 -11.47 8.62
C GLN A 60 -10.24 -10.61 9.81
N GLY A 61 -11.42 -9.98 9.76
CA GLY A 61 -11.94 -9.19 10.87
C GLY A 61 -12.11 -10.05 12.13
N THR A 62 -11.60 -9.57 13.25
CA THR A 62 -11.74 -10.22 14.57
C THR A 62 -12.68 -9.46 15.50
N GLY A 63 -13.29 -8.37 15.03
CA GLY A 63 -14.14 -7.47 15.82
C GLY A 63 -13.42 -6.15 16.18
N SER A 64 -14.21 -5.11 16.47
CA SER A 64 -13.75 -3.78 16.92
C SER A 64 -12.69 -3.10 16.03
N GLY A 65 -12.76 -3.35 14.71
CA GLY A 65 -11.82 -2.79 13.73
C GLY A 65 -10.42 -3.44 13.74
N TYR A 66 -10.24 -4.57 14.42
CA TYR A 66 -9.00 -5.35 14.41
C TYR A 66 -9.08 -6.49 13.40
N TYR A 67 -7.91 -6.84 12.87
CA TYR A 67 -7.72 -7.91 11.91
C TYR A 67 -6.66 -8.91 12.38
N LYS A 68 -6.82 -10.15 11.95
CA LYS A 68 -5.75 -11.16 11.91
C LYS A 68 -5.49 -11.56 10.45
N GLY A 69 -4.30 -12.01 10.15
CA GLY A 69 -3.95 -12.36 8.79
C GLY A 69 -2.49 -12.74 8.62
N SER A 70 -2.10 -12.90 7.37
CA SER A 70 -0.74 -13.24 6.97
C SER A 70 -0.29 -12.33 5.84
N TRP A 71 1.01 -12.20 5.68
CA TRP A 71 1.62 -11.48 4.59
C TRP A 71 2.77 -12.30 4.03
N GLY A 72 3.14 -12.00 2.79
CA GLY A 72 4.38 -12.52 2.24
C GLY A 72 4.65 -12.10 0.81
N THR A 73 5.55 -12.82 0.15
CA THR A 73 5.88 -12.62 -1.26
C THR A 73 5.61 -13.85 -2.10
N TYR A 74 5.06 -13.67 -3.30
CA TYR A 74 5.03 -14.72 -4.33
C TYR A 74 6.39 -14.87 -5.01
N LYS A 75 7.02 -13.73 -5.33
CA LYS A 75 8.33 -13.65 -5.99
C LYS A 75 8.97 -12.30 -5.70
N HIS A 76 10.30 -12.26 -5.72
CA HIS A 76 11.07 -11.05 -5.49
C HIS A 76 12.40 -11.10 -6.23
N SER A 77 12.95 -9.93 -6.57
CA SER A 77 14.31 -9.81 -7.10
C SER A 77 15.35 -10.23 -6.07
N SER A 78 16.60 -10.47 -6.51
CA SER A 78 17.71 -10.71 -5.59
C SER A 78 18.15 -9.42 -4.88
N GLY A 79 18.52 -9.55 -3.60
CA GLY A 79 19.01 -8.42 -2.80
C GLY A 79 17.94 -7.37 -2.48
N VAL A 80 16.66 -7.76 -2.44
CA VAL A 80 15.62 -6.99 -1.74
C VAL A 80 15.32 -7.63 -0.39
N THR A 81 14.64 -6.91 0.47
CA THR A 81 14.14 -7.36 1.77
C THR A 81 12.74 -6.80 1.94
N LEU A 82 11.80 -7.63 2.39
CA LEU A 82 10.47 -7.17 2.75
C LEU A 82 10.40 -6.87 4.26
N TYR A 83 9.70 -5.79 4.59
CA TYR A 83 9.41 -5.35 5.94
C TYR A 83 7.90 -5.20 6.10
N ALA A 84 7.39 -5.59 7.26
CA ALA A 84 6.02 -5.37 7.66
C ALA A 84 5.98 -4.50 8.92
N LEU A 85 5.33 -3.36 8.87
CA LEU A 85 5.04 -2.54 10.05
C LEU A 85 3.79 -3.11 10.73
N ILE A 86 4.00 -3.69 11.91
CA ILE A 86 2.96 -4.31 12.73
C ILE A 86 3.13 -3.75 14.14
N ASP A 87 2.08 -3.20 14.75
CA ASP A 87 2.16 -2.58 16.08
C ASP A 87 3.28 -1.53 16.21
N ASN A 88 3.41 -0.66 15.19
CA ASN A 88 4.49 0.33 15.06
C ASN A 88 5.92 -0.25 15.12
N LYS A 89 6.06 -1.57 14.93
CA LYS A 89 7.35 -2.26 14.91
C LYS A 89 7.58 -2.86 13.53
N TRP A 90 8.71 -2.53 12.94
CA TRP A 90 9.14 -3.12 11.69
C TRP A 90 9.60 -4.56 11.93
N LYS A 91 8.95 -5.51 11.24
CA LYS A 91 9.34 -6.91 11.20
C LYS A 91 9.94 -7.22 9.84
N LYS A 92 11.19 -7.66 9.83
CA LYS A 92 11.88 -8.11 8.63
C LYS A 92 11.52 -9.56 8.31
N GLY A 93 11.17 -9.85 7.07
CA GLY A 93 10.90 -11.21 6.60
C GLY A 93 10.23 -11.20 5.23
N PHE A 94 10.14 -12.37 4.58
CA PHE A 94 9.38 -12.51 3.33
C PHE A 94 7.99 -13.11 3.54
N TYR A 95 7.71 -13.56 4.77
CA TYR A 95 6.46 -14.16 5.18
C TYR A 95 6.26 -13.88 6.67
N GLY A 96 5.00 -13.75 7.08
CA GLY A 96 4.67 -13.61 8.49
C GLY A 96 3.18 -13.61 8.72
N SER A 97 2.80 -13.61 9.99
CA SER A 97 1.42 -13.48 10.43
C SER A 97 1.27 -12.35 11.43
N PHE A 98 0.04 -11.87 11.55
CA PHE A 98 -0.35 -10.86 12.51
C PHE A 98 -1.72 -11.20 13.08
N THR A 99 -1.95 -10.78 14.32
CA THR A 99 -3.22 -10.94 15.01
C THR A 99 -3.49 -9.68 15.80
N HIS A 100 -4.76 -9.28 15.85
CA HIS A 100 -5.22 -8.13 16.59
C HIS A 100 -4.54 -6.81 16.14
N GLN A 101 -4.49 -6.58 14.83
CA GLN A 101 -3.88 -5.38 14.24
C GLN A 101 -4.90 -4.56 13.48
N LYS A 102 -4.86 -3.23 13.63
CA LYS A 102 -5.70 -2.31 12.84
C LYS A 102 -5.09 -2.03 11.48
N ASN A 103 -3.78 -1.78 11.45
CA ASN A 103 -3.03 -1.50 10.24
C ASN A 103 -1.82 -2.42 10.14
N VAL A 104 -1.59 -2.94 8.95
CA VAL A 104 -0.36 -3.65 8.59
C VAL A 104 0.10 -3.08 7.26
N VAL A 105 1.31 -2.55 7.26
CA VAL A 105 1.94 -1.94 6.07
C VAL A 105 3.10 -2.79 5.63
N LEU A 106 3.21 -3.05 4.33
CA LEU A 106 4.30 -3.77 3.70
C LEU A 106 5.18 -2.79 2.92
N GLU A 107 6.50 -2.96 3.04
CA GLU A 107 7.49 -2.14 2.36
C GLU A 107 8.69 -2.99 1.93
N VAL A 108 9.15 -2.83 0.68
CA VAL A 108 10.30 -3.56 0.15
C VAL A 108 11.49 -2.62 0.12
N CYS A 109 12.63 -3.05 0.63
CA CYS A 109 13.87 -2.28 0.59
C CYS A 109 14.98 -3.02 -0.16
N SER A 110 15.82 -2.24 -0.83
CA SER A 110 17.10 -2.64 -1.37
C SER A 110 18.21 -1.78 -0.72
N PRO A 111 19.50 -2.06 -0.99
CA PRO A 111 20.59 -1.19 -0.54
C PRO A 111 20.49 0.27 -1.04
N LYS A 112 19.69 0.52 -2.07
CA LYS A 112 19.49 1.86 -2.67
C LYS A 112 18.27 2.60 -2.09
N GLY A 113 17.42 1.94 -1.31
CA GLY A 113 16.25 2.55 -0.69
C GLY A 113 15.03 1.63 -0.67
N CYS A 114 13.92 2.15 -0.17
CA CYS A 114 12.68 1.41 0.02
C CYS A 114 11.57 1.86 -0.94
N SER A 115 10.63 0.95 -1.23
CA SER A 115 9.43 1.19 -2.00
C SER A 115 8.44 2.05 -1.22
N GLY A 116 7.35 2.46 -1.89
CA GLY A 116 6.16 2.92 -1.16
C GLY A 116 5.54 1.81 -0.30
N SER A 117 4.72 2.22 0.66
CA SER A 117 3.97 1.38 1.61
C SER A 117 2.66 0.83 1.04
N TRP A 118 2.29 -0.42 1.36
CA TRP A 118 1.00 -1.05 0.99
C TRP A 118 0.29 -1.86 2.11
#